data_AF-X1KY20-F1
#
_entry.id   AF-X1KY20-F1
#
_cell.length_a   1.000
_cell.length_b   1.000
_cell.length_c   1.000
_cell.angle_alpha   90.00
_cell.angle_beta   90.00
_cell.angle_gamma   90.00
#
_symmetry.space_group_name_H-M   'P 1'
#
loop_
_entity.id
_entity.type
_entity.pdbx_description
1 polymer ?
#
loop_
_entity_poly.entity_id
_entity_poly.type
_entity_poly.pdbx_seq_one_letter_code
_entity_poly.pdbx_strand_id
1 'polypeptide(L)' 'DYIRIEKVSLSIKGGFLGDRLLTSEDVMTLSTLPSREVLLAKILGGMQAPVFALLSCLTTPVAGFMRVLQTRIQQLEGE' A
#
# COMPACT_ATOMS: atom_id res chain seq x y z
N ASP A 1 21.09 -8.47 4.61
CA ASP A 1 22.16 -8.18 3.63
C ASP A 1 23.56 -8.60 4.01
N TYR A 2 23.96 -8.60 5.29
CA TYR A 2 25.33 -8.92 5.69
C TYR A 2 25.88 -10.27 5.17
N ILE A 3 25.08 -11.34 5.23
CA ILE A 3 25.51 -12.70 4.80
C ILE A 3 25.72 -12.83 3.28
N ARG A 4 24.94 -12.09 2.46
CA ARG A 4 25.09 -12.12 0.98
C ARG A 4 26.33 -11.35 0.53
N ILE A 5 26.69 -10.28 1.24
CA ILE A 5 27.82 -9.41 0.91
C ILE A 5 29.15 -10.10 1.25
N GLU A 6 29.20 -10.88 2.33
CA GLU A 6 30.43 -11.48 2.85
C GLU A 6 30.76 -12.89 2.28
N LYS A 7 29.93 -13.46 1.39
CA LYS A 7 30.12 -14.82 0.81
C LYS A 7 30.43 -15.91 1.87
N VAL A 8 29.93 -15.78 3.09
CA VAL A 8 30.01 -16.84 4.09
C VAL A 8 28.91 -17.86 3.80
N SER A 9 29.28 -19.13 3.67
CA SER A 9 28.38 -20.27 3.47
C SER A 9 27.55 -20.59 4.73
N LEU A 10 26.77 -19.61 5.18
CA LEU A 10 25.86 -19.71 6.31
C LEU A 10 24.48 -20.15 5.79
N SER A 11 24.19 -21.45 5.94
CA SER A 11 22.87 -22.00 5.67
C SER A 11 21.93 -21.62 6.83
N ILE A 12 21.06 -20.63 6.60
CA ILE A 12 20.00 -20.26 7.54
C ILE A 12 18.99 -21.42 7.56
N LYS A 13 19.04 -22.27 8.59
CA LYS A 13 18.11 -23.40 8.77
C LYS A 13 16.72 -22.96 9.25
N GLY A 14 16.63 -21.77 9.85
CA GLY A 14 15.42 -21.21 10.43
C GLY A 14 15.77 -20.13 11.45
N GLY A 15 14.76 -19.40 11.92
CA GLY A 15 14.90 -18.38 12.96
C GLY A 15 13.86 -18.58 14.06
N PHE A 16 14.04 -17.92 15.19
CA PHE A 16 13.07 -17.94 16.28
C PHE A 16 12.66 -16.49 16.56
N LEU A 17 11.37 -16.18 16.46
CA LEU A 17 10.83 -14.86 16.75
C LEU A 17 9.79 -14.98 17.87
N GLY A 18 10.15 -14.52 19.07
CA GLY A 18 9.34 -14.78 20.26
C GLY A 18 9.30 -16.28 20.53
N ASP A 19 8.12 -16.90 20.50
CA ASP A 19 7.90 -18.36 20.65
C ASP A 19 7.62 -19.09 19.32
N ARG A 20 7.72 -18.40 18.17
CA ARG A 20 7.39 -18.99 16.86
C ARG A 20 8.66 -19.46 16.14
N LEU A 21 8.68 -20.75 15.79
CA LEU A 21 9.67 -21.32 14.86
C LEU A 21 9.39 -20.77 13.46
N LEU A 22 10.36 -20.05 12.90
CA LEU A 22 10.30 -19.48 11.55
C LEU A 22 11.16 -20.33 10.61
N THR A 23 10.61 -20.66 9.47
CA THR A 23 11.36 -21.35 8.41
C THR A 23 12.34 -20.36 7.74
N SER A 24 13.30 -20.86 6.98
CA SER A 24 14.29 -20.01 6.29
C SER A 24 13.65 -19.00 5.31
N GLU A 25 12.50 -19.36 4.73
CA GLU A 25 11.68 -18.50 3.86
C GLU A 25 10.99 -17.37 4.64
N ASP A 26 10.49 -17.68 5.84
CA ASP A 26 9.91 -16.67 6.73
C ASP A 26 10.97 -15.67 7.22
N VAL A 27 12.19 -16.13 7.51
CA VAL A 27 13.31 -15.27 7.91
C VAL A 27 13.71 -14.32 6.77
N MET A 28 13.68 -14.79 5.52
CA MET A 28 13.90 -13.92 4.36
C MET A 28 12.79 -12.88 4.22
N THR A 29 11.54 -13.26 4.43
CA THR A 29 10.38 -12.34 4.38
C THR A 29 10.43 -11.29 5.50
N LEU A 30 10.90 -11.67 6.69
CA LEU A 30 11.13 -10.70 7.76
C LEU A 30 12.27 -9.72 7.44
N SER A 31 13.30 -10.18 6.72
CA SER A 31 14.42 -9.33 6.32
C SER A 31 14.06 -8.32 5.21
N THR A 32 12.97 -8.55 4.48
CA THR A 32 12.45 -7.65 3.44
C THR A 32 11.32 -6.75 3.93
N LEU A 33 10.89 -6.88 5.20
CA LEU A 33 9.88 -5.98 5.77
C LEU A 33 10.40 -4.54 5.75
N PRO A 34 9.59 -3.59 5.26
CA PRO A 34 9.93 -2.18 5.32
C PRO A 34 10.02 -1.72 6.79
N SER A 35 10.70 -0.61 7.03
CA SER A 35 10.89 -0.06 8.37
C SER A 35 9.58 0.07 9.16
N ARG A 36 9.65 -0.03 10.49
CA ARG A 36 8.49 -0.03 11.40
C ARG A 36 7.55 1.15 11.15
N GLU A 37 8.09 2.31 10.82
CA GLU A 37 7.33 3.52 10.51
C GLU A 37 6.52 3.39 9.21
N VAL A 38 7.08 2.79 8.17
CA VAL A 38 6.37 2.51 6.92
C VAL A 38 5.26 1.49 7.14
N LEU A 39 5.48 0.50 8.02
CA LEU A 39 4.45 -0.49 8.34
C LEU A 39 3.28 0.13 9.11
N LEU A 40 3.57 1.02 10.06
CA LEU A 40 2.54 1.80 10.77
C LEU A 40 1.81 2.76 9.81
N ALA A 41 2.53 3.44 8.93
CA ALA A 41 1.94 4.32 7.93
C ALA A 41 1.01 3.55 6.96
N LYS A 42 1.35 2.32 6.58
CA LYS A 42 0.48 1.46 5.76
C LYS A 42 -0.79 1.07 6.49
N ILE A 43 -0.72 0.77 7.78
CA ILE A 43 -1.90 0.47 8.61
C ILE A 43 -2.78 1.72 8.73
N LEU A 44 -2.19 2.87 9.05
CA LEU A 44 -2.90 4.15 9.14
C LEU A 44 -3.55 4.54 7.80
N GLY A 45 -2.85 4.36 6.68
CA GLY A 45 -3.40 4.58 5.34
C GLY A 45 -4.52 3.59 5.01
N GLY A 46 -4.38 2.33 5.40
CA GLY A 46 -5.43 1.31 5.28
C GLY A 46 -6.68 1.63 6.08
N MET A 47 -6.53 2.22 7.28
CA MET A 47 -7.67 2.67 8.09
C MET A 47 -8.40 3.87 7.47
N GLN A 48 -7.69 4.74 6.74
CA GLN A 48 -8.28 5.89 6.05
C GLN A 48 -8.92 5.52 4.70
N ALA A 49 -8.51 4.40 4.09
CA ALA A 49 -9.02 3.92 2.81
C ALA A 49 -10.56 3.84 2.70
N PRO A 50 -11.31 3.24 3.66
CA PRO A 50 -12.77 3.19 3.56
C PRO A 50 -13.44 4.57 3.63
N VAL A 51 -12.87 5.52 4.37
CA VAL A 51 -13.40 6.89 4.48
C VAL A 51 -13.27 7.63 3.14
N PHE A 52 -12.10 7.52 2.49
CA PHE A 52 -11.89 8.08 1.15
C PHE A 52 -12.77 7.40 0.09
N ALA A 53 -12.99 6.09 0.20
CA ALA A 53 -13.87 5.37 -0.70
C ALA A 53 -15.34 5.85 -0.59
N LEU A 54 -15.83 6.06 0.63
CA LEU A 54 -17.16 6.60 0.88
C LEU A 54 -17.30 8.05 0.37
N LEU A 55 -16.32 8.90 0.66
CA LEU A 55 -16.29 10.27 0.13
C LEU A 55 -16.31 10.27 -1.40
N SER A 56 -15.52 9.39 -2.02
CA SER A 56 -15.48 9.25 -3.48
C SER A 56 -16.83 8.78 -4.03
N CYS A 57 -17.48 7.81 -3.38
CA CYS A 57 -18.79 7.33 -3.78
C CYS A 57 -19.86 8.44 -3.72
N LEU A 58 -19.81 9.29 -2.70
CA LEU A 58 -20.77 10.39 -2.54
C LEU A 58 -20.49 11.59 -3.46
N THR A 59 -19.22 11.90 -3.73
CA THR A 59 -18.83 13.09 -4.50
C THR A 59 -18.75 12.84 -6.01
N THR A 60 -18.51 11.60 -6.44
CA THR A 60 -18.39 11.24 -7.86
C THR A 60 -19.64 11.59 -8.69
N PRO A 61 -20.88 11.30 -8.25
CA PRO A 61 -22.07 11.65 -9.01
C PRO A 61 -22.24 13.16 -9.20
N VAL A 62 -21.94 13.96 -8.16
CA VAL A 62 -22.03 15.43 -8.19
C VAL A 62 -21.00 16.01 -9.15
N ALA A 63 -19.76 15.55 -9.08
CA ALA A 63 -18.72 15.95 -10.02
C ALA A 63 -19.03 15.53 -11.46
N GLY A 64 -19.62 14.35 -11.65
CA GLY A 64 -20.10 13.86 -12.95
C GLY A 64 -21.18 14.76 -13.54
N PHE A 65 -22.17 15.15 -12.73
CA PHE A 65 -23.23 16.06 -13.17
C PHE A 65 -22.70 17.44 -13.55
N MET A 66 -21.83 18.04 -12.72
CA MET A 66 -21.18 19.32 -13.06
C MET A 66 -20.37 19.23 -14.35
N ARG A 67 -19.67 18.11 -14.57
CA ARG A 67 -18.90 17.88 -15.80
C ARG A 67 -19.79 17.85 -17.03
N VAL A 68 -20.94 17.17 -16.96
CA VAL A 68 -21.91 17.12 -18.07
C VAL A 68 -22.45 18.53 -18.38
N LEU A 69 -22.80 19.30 -17.35
CA LEU A 69 -23.25 20.68 -17.55
C LEU A 69 -22.17 21.56 -18.19
N GLN A 70 -20.93 21.46 -17.71
CA GLN A 70 -19.80 22.20 -18.28
C GLN A 70 -19.57 21.82 -19.74
N THR A 71 -19.61 20.54 -20.07
CA THR A 71 -19.50 20.07 -21.46
C THR A 71 -20.63 20.63 -22.33
N ARG A 72 -21.86 20.71 -21.81
CA ARG A 72 -22.98 21.27 -22.56
C ARG A 72 -22.83 22.77 -22.81
N ILE A 73 -22.33 23.52 -21.83
CA ILE A 73 -22.02 24.95 -21.98
C ILE A 73 -20.98 25.14 -23.08
N GLN A 74 -19.88 24.38 -23.04
CA GLN A 74 -18.82 24.46 -24.06
C GLN A 74 -19.31 24.13 -25.48
N GLN A 75 -20.24 23.18 -25.62
CA GLN A 75 -20.84 22.86 -26.92
C GLN A 75 -21.65 24.02 -27.49
N LEU A 76 -22.37 24.76 -26.64
CA LEU A 76 -23.19 25.90 -27.04
C LEU A 76 -22.38 27.17 -27.31
N GLU A 77 -21.19 27.30 -26.72
CA GLU A 77 -20.27 28.42 -27.00
C GLU A 77 -19.46 28.22 -28.30
N GLY A 78 -19.37 26.98 -28.79
CA GLY A 78 -18.70 26.63 -30.04
C GLY A 78 -19.59 26.54 -31.28
N GLU A 79 -20.91 26.70 -31.11
CA GLU A 79 -21.91 26.91 -32.18
C GLU A 79 -22.20 28.40 -32.34
#